data_AF-X1PN87-F1
#
_entry.id   AF-X1PN87-F1
#
_cell.length_a   1.000
_cell.length_b   1.000
_cell.length_c   1.000
_cell.angle_alpha   90.00
_cell.angle_beta   90.00
_cell.angle_gamma   90.00
#
_symmetry.space_group_name_H-M   'P 1'
#
loop_
_entity.id
_entity.type
_entity.pdbx_description
1 polymer ?
#
loop_
_entity_poly.entity_id
_entity_poly.type
_entity_poly.pdbx_seq_one_letter_code
_entity_poly.pdbx_strand_id
1 'polypeptide(L)'
;VNISYHGLVESFDSRNAIPFSEPINGCHYILLRFHPNIHLACLESGIEQLLNPSKYKKEWEKLYEQRCQNLLLEAGYLVHEKEKIGPSTPLIKTDRGWLLIYHSVGEIEEDICKEYGLSEKIKRGYSICAALLDLENPEKVLCRTRHPIYIPSAPYELFGDEQFPVDVPAVVFPVGAIVRKDKLILYAGAGDKYIILLSCNLDNLVDYLCKFCQGTVL
;
A
#
# COMPACT_ATOMS: atom_id res chain seq x y z
N VAL A 1 -5.32 25.13 15.31
CA VAL A 1 -4.62 23.87 14.95
C VAL A 1 -3.14 24.18 14.87
N ASN A 2 -2.28 23.43 15.56
CA ASN A 2 -0.83 23.60 15.46
C ASN A 2 -0.31 22.63 14.40
N ILE A 3 -0.20 23.11 13.15
CA ILE A 3 0.41 22.36 12.05
C ILE A 3 1.84 22.88 11.89
N SER A 4 2.82 21.97 11.91
CA SER A 4 4.23 22.27 11.74
C SER A 4 4.74 21.65 10.44
N TYR A 5 5.35 22.46 9.58
CA TYR A 5 6.05 21.98 8.40
C TYR A 5 7.49 21.59 8.77
N HIS A 6 7.85 20.34 8.52
CA HIS A 6 9.15 19.76 8.90
C HIS A 6 10.20 19.80 7.78
N GLY A 7 9.86 20.28 6.59
CA GLY A 7 10.76 20.28 5.43
C GLY A 7 10.56 19.07 4.51
N LEU A 8 11.49 18.88 3.58
CA LEU A 8 11.48 17.80 2.59
C LEU A 8 12.68 16.88 2.81
N VAL A 9 12.50 15.59 2.54
CA VAL A 9 13.61 14.66 2.31
C VAL A 9 14.13 14.91 0.89
N GLU A 10 15.31 15.51 0.77
CA GLU A 10 15.87 15.93 -0.53
C GLU A 10 16.80 14.87 -1.16
N SER A 11 17.13 13.82 -0.41
CA SER A 11 18.14 12.83 -0.81
C SER A 11 17.69 11.92 -1.96
N PHE A 12 16.38 11.86 -2.25
CA PHE A 12 15.79 11.04 -3.31
C PHE A 12 14.38 11.51 -3.67
N ASP A 13 13.91 11.15 -4.86
CA ASP A 13 12.50 11.28 -5.23
C ASP A 13 11.73 10.00 -4.84
N SER A 14 10.70 10.16 -4.00
CA SER A 14 9.82 9.08 -3.61
C SER A 14 8.40 9.59 -3.37
N ARG A 15 7.44 8.67 -3.46
CA ARG A 15 6.03 8.89 -3.14
C ARG A 15 5.58 7.78 -2.21
N ASN A 16 4.42 7.96 -1.58
CA ASN A 16 3.79 6.91 -0.77
C ASN A 16 4.64 6.52 0.46
N ALA A 17 5.16 7.50 1.20
CA ALA A 17 5.89 7.23 2.43
C ALA A 17 4.91 7.03 3.59
N ILE A 18 5.02 5.91 4.31
CA ILE A 18 4.13 5.56 5.44
C ILE A 18 4.98 5.18 6.65
N PRO A 19 5.16 6.07 7.65
CA PRO A 19 5.79 5.69 8.90
C PRO A 19 4.88 4.74 9.70
N PHE A 20 5.48 3.82 10.44
CA PHE A 20 4.75 3.03 11.43
C PHE A 20 4.27 3.95 12.56
N SER A 21 3.11 3.63 13.14
CA SER A 21 2.52 4.42 14.23
C SER A 21 3.28 4.30 15.55
N GLU A 22 4.05 3.23 15.73
CA GLU A 22 4.85 2.96 16.93
C GLU A 22 6.16 2.26 16.55
N PRO A 23 7.22 2.42 17.36
CA PRO A 23 8.45 1.68 17.16
C PRO A 23 8.27 0.19 17.47
N ILE A 24 9.00 -0.66 16.76
CA ILE A 24 9.05 -2.10 16.99
C ILE A 24 10.48 -2.44 17.42
N ASN A 25 10.64 -3.03 18.61
CA ASN A 25 11.95 -3.35 19.20
C ASN A 25 12.92 -2.15 19.21
N GLY A 26 12.40 -0.94 19.48
CA GLY A 26 13.16 0.31 19.54
C GLY A 26 13.46 0.96 18.18
N CYS A 27 13.15 0.28 17.06
CA CYS A 27 13.30 0.84 15.73
C CYS A 27 12.03 1.58 15.28
N HIS A 28 12.19 2.79 14.74
CA HIS A 28 11.12 3.49 14.03
C HIS A 28 11.16 3.12 12.56
N TYR A 29 10.16 2.37 12.10
CA TYR A 29 10.10 1.91 10.71
C TYR A 29 9.33 2.87 9.81
N ILE A 30 9.74 2.94 8.54
CA ILE A 30 9.03 3.64 7.47
C ILE A 30 8.93 2.75 6.23
N LEU A 31 7.75 2.68 5.63
CA LEU A 31 7.57 2.15 4.29
C LEU A 31 7.81 3.25 3.26
N LEU A 32 8.57 2.93 2.23
CA LEU A 32 8.89 3.83 1.12
C LEU A 32 8.63 3.12 -0.20
N ARG A 33 8.33 3.90 -1.24
CA ARG A 33 8.27 3.39 -2.61
C ARG A 33 9.47 3.91 -3.38
N PHE A 34 10.51 3.09 -3.48
CA PHE A 34 11.53 3.24 -4.52
C PHE A 34 11.08 2.43 -5.73
N HIS A 35 10.74 3.13 -6.80
CA HIS A 35 10.07 2.53 -7.95
C HIS A 35 10.86 1.31 -8.49
N PRO A 36 10.19 0.16 -8.77
CA PRO A 36 8.74 -0.08 -8.71
C PRO A 36 8.21 -0.69 -7.40
N ASN A 37 9.05 -0.84 -6.38
CA ASN A 37 8.86 -1.75 -5.23
C ASN A 37 8.48 -1.04 -3.92
N ILE A 38 8.05 -1.81 -2.93
CA ILE A 38 7.87 -1.35 -1.54
C ILE A 38 9.12 -1.73 -0.74
N HIS A 39 9.63 -0.77 0.01
CA HIS A 39 10.81 -0.91 0.85
C HIS A 39 10.44 -0.60 2.30
N LEU A 40 11.08 -1.31 3.24
CA LEU A 40 10.96 -1.07 4.67
C LEU A 40 12.32 -0.67 5.21
N ALA A 41 12.39 0.48 5.88
CA ALA A 41 13.64 0.96 6.45
C ALA A 41 13.46 1.32 7.92
N CYS A 42 14.48 1.01 8.72
CA CYS A 42 14.63 1.54 10.07
C CYS A 42 15.23 2.95 10.00
N LEU A 43 14.64 3.92 10.69
CA LEU A 43 15.21 5.26 10.85
C LEU A 43 16.29 5.20 11.94
N GLU A 44 17.57 5.30 11.54
CA GLU A 44 18.72 5.19 12.45
C GLU A 44 18.71 6.26 13.55
N SER A 45 18.18 7.44 13.24
CA SER A 45 18.01 8.53 14.21
C SER A 45 16.58 8.61 14.80
N GLY A 46 15.82 7.52 14.70
CA GLY A 46 14.45 7.44 15.19
C GLY A 46 13.51 8.42 14.49
N ILE A 47 12.43 8.80 15.19
CA ILE A 47 11.42 9.73 14.65
C ILE A 47 12.00 11.11 14.30
N GLU A 48 13.09 11.53 14.94
CA GLU A 48 13.75 12.81 14.66
C GLU A 48 14.30 12.90 13.23
N GLN A 49 14.67 11.76 12.62
CA GLN A 49 15.07 11.68 11.21
C GLN A 49 13.96 12.14 10.28
N LEU A 50 12.71 11.79 10.60
CA LEU A 50 11.51 12.18 9.85
C LEU A 50 11.08 13.62 10.15
N LEU A 51 11.19 14.04 11.42
CA LEU A 51 10.77 15.39 11.84
C LEU A 51 11.81 16.49 11.52
N ASN A 52 13.05 16.12 11.17
CA ASN A 52 14.11 17.07 10.83
C ASN A 52 14.94 16.58 9.61
N PRO A 53 14.33 16.35 8.45
CA PRO A 53 14.95 15.71 7.30
C PRO A 53 16.26 16.39 6.84
N SER A 54 16.33 17.73 6.87
CA SER A 54 17.56 18.46 6.49
C SER A 54 18.71 18.23 7.47
N LYS A 55 18.43 18.05 8.77
CA LYS A 55 19.44 17.76 9.80
C LYS A 55 20.02 16.36 9.61
N TYR A 56 19.18 15.40 9.22
CA TYR A 56 19.53 13.99 9.05
C TYR A 56 19.72 13.61 7.56
N LYS A 57 20.23 14.53 6.76
CA LYS A 57 20.41 14.34 5.31
C LYS A 57 21.30 13.13 4.98
N LYS A 58 22.37 12.92 5.75
CA LYS A 58 23.32 11.81 5.54
C LYS A 58 22.67 10.45 5.81
N GLU A 59 21.79 10.38 6.80
CA GLU A 59 21.03 9.20 7.16
C GLU A 59 20.00 8.87 6.06
N TRP A 60 19.37 9.88 5.46
CA TRP A 60 18.51 9.70 4.29
C TRP A 60 19.27 9.27 3.03
N GLU A 61 20.46 9.84 2.79
CA GLU A 61 21.36 9.42 1.70
C GLU A 61 21.78 7.96 1.87
N LYS A 62 22.24 7.58 3.08
CA LYS A 62 22.61 6.21 3.42
C LYS A 62 21.44 5.24 3.24
N LEU A 63 20.24 5.58 3.73
CA LEU A 63 19.03 4.77 3.56
C LEU A 63 18.76 4.50 2.08
N TYR A 64 18.93 5.51 1.22
CA TYR A 64 18.74 5.37 -0.22
C TYR A 64 19.85 4.55 -0.90
N GLU A 65 21.10 4.70 -0.49
CA GLU A 65 22.22 3.86 -0.96
C GLU A 65 21.98 2.39 -0.61
N GLN A 66 21.42 2.12 0.57
CA GLN A 66 21.11 0.79 1.08
C GLN A 66 19.75 0.24 0.62
N ARG A 67 19.01 0.95 -0.22
CA ARG A 67 17.64 0.58 -0.62
C ARG A 67 17.48 -0.85 -1.12
N CYS A 68 18.49 -1.42 -1.78
CA CYS A 68 18.41 -2.80 -2.25
C CYS A 68 18.36 -3.83 -1.10
N GLN A 69 18.93 -3.51 0.07
CA GLN A 69 18.82 -4.34 1.28
C GLN A 69 17.46 -4.17 1.98
N ASN A 70 16.76 -3.06 1.71
CA ASN A 70 15.50 -2.68 2.35
C ASN A 70 14.27 -3.14 1.55
N LEU A 71 14.45 -3.97 0.52
CA LEU A 71 13.36 -4.48 -0.31
C LEU A 71 12.40 -5.33 0.54
N LEU A 72 11.14 -4.91 0.65
CA LEU A 72 10.11 -5.63 1.39
C LEU A 72 9.18 -6.41 0.46
N LEU A 73 8.65 -5.75 -0.57
CA LEU A 73 7.80 -6.36 -1.59
C LEU A 73 8.30 -5.96 -2.97
N GLU A 74 8.51 -6.96 -3.82
CA GLU A 74 8.91 -6.78 -5.21
C GLU A 74 7.68 -6.83 -6.14
N ALA A 75 7.60 -5.84 -7.04
CA ALA A 75 6.65 -5.80 -8.15
C ALA A 75 7.13 -6.71 -9.31
N GLY A 76 6.23 -7.03 -10.23
CA GLY A 76 6.60 -7.72 -11.48
C GLY A 76 6.22 -9.20 -11.52
N TYR A 77 6.13 -9.88 -10.38
CA TYR A 77 5.77 -11.31 -10.34
C TYR A 77 4.29 -11.57 -10.65
N LEU A 78 3.41 -10.66 -10.20
CA LEU A 78 1.97 -10.75 -10.43
C LEU A 78 1.56 -9.79 -11.54
N VAL A 79 0.66 -10.24 -12.43
CA VAL A 79 0.27 -9.48 -13.64
C VAL A 79 -0.29 -8.08 -13.29
N HIS A 80 -1.10 -8.01 -12.22
CA HIS A 80 -1.70 -6.77 -11.70
C HIS A 80 -0.72 -5.87 -10.92
N GLU A 81 0.52 -6.32 -10.71
CA GLU A 81 1.61 -5.57 -10.06
C GLU A 81 2.75 -5.23 -11.03
N LYS A 82 2.62 -5.59 -12.32
CA LYS A 82 3.73 -5.59 -13.28
C LYS A 82 4.39 -4.23 -13.48
N GLU A 83 3.66 -3.13 -13.34
CA GLU A 83 4.22 -1.78 -13.47
C GLU A 83 4.86 -1.30 -12.17
N LYS A 84 4.11 -1.37 -11.06
CA LYS A 84 4.56 -0.90 -9.73
C LYS A 84 3.58 -1.29 -8.63
N ILE A 85 4.10 -1.26 -7.41
CA ILE A 85 3.34 -1.30 -6.17
C ILE A 85 3.74 -0.13 -5.26
N GLY A 86 2.93 0.16 -4.24
CA GLY A 86 3.28 1.16 -3.23
C GLY A 86 2.40 1.05 -1.98
N PRO A 87 2.95 1.30 -0.77
CA PRO A 87 2.15 1.28 0.44
C PRO A 87 1.13 2.42 0.37
N SER A 88 -0.04 2.24 0.98
CA SER A 88 -1.16 3.17 0.74
C SER A 88 -1.77 3.76 2.00
N THR A 89 -1.89 2.97 3.06
CA THR A 89 -2.48 3.42 4.33
C THR A 89 -1.53 3.15 5.48
N PRO A 90 -1.69 3.85 6.62
CA PRO A 90 -1.08 3.41 7.88
C PRO A 90 -1.34 1.93 8.12
N LEU A 91 -0.34 1.21 8.62
CA LEU A 91 -0.48 -0.21 8.91
C LEU A 91 -1.45 -0.41 10.08
N ILE A 92 -2.21 -1.49 10.01
CA ILE A 92 -3.18 -1.84 11.05
C ILE A 92 -2.60 -3.00 11.86
N LYS A 93 -2.35 -2.76 13.14
CA LYS A 93 -1.91 -3.81 14.06
C LYS A 93 -3.07 -4.77 14.34
N THR A 94 -2.80 -6.07 14.18
CA THR A 94 -3.71 -7.17 14.53
C THR A 94 -2.99 -8.12 15.49
N ASP A 95 -3.68 -9.09 16.06
CA ASP A 95 -3.07 -10.17 16.85
C ASP A 95 -2.25 -11.16 15.99
N ARG A 96 -2.40 -11.12 14.65
CA ARG A 96 -1.72 -12.00 13.70
C ARG A 96 -0.56 -11.34 12.94
N GLY A 97 -0.41 -10.03 13.04
CA GLY A 97 0.55 -9.27 12.22
C GLY A 97 0.17 -7.82 12.01
N TRP A 98 1.06 -7.08 11.33
CA TRP A 98 0.77 -5.77 10.77
C TRP A 98 0.13 -5.91 9.40
N LEU A 99 -1.14 -5.55 9.28
CA LEU A 99 -1.86 -5.52 8.02
C LEU A 99 -1.46 -4.27 7.22
N LEU A 100 -0.83 -4.49 6.08
CA LEU A 100 -0.48 -3.50 5.08
C LEU A 100 -1.51 -3.53 3.94
N ILE A 101 -2.20 -2.41 3.71
CA ILE A 101 -2.96 -2.17 2.48
C ILE A 101 -2.09 -1.38 1.52
N TYR A 102 -1.95 -1.87 0.30
CA TYR A 102 -1.08 -1.29 -0.73
C TYR A 102 -1.80 -1.27 -2.08
N HIS A 103 -1.39 -0.37 -2.97
CA HIS A 103 -1.89 -0.37 -4.35
C HIS A 103 -0.95 -1.15 -5.26
N SER A 104 -1.53 -1.72 -6.31
CA SER A 104 -0.81 -2.31 -7.42
C SER A 104 -1.19 -1.64 -8.74
N VAL A 105 -0.29 -1.70 -9.72
CA VAL A 105 -0.54 -1.22 -11.07
C VAL A 105 -0.06 -2.26 -12.07
N GLY A 106 -0.96 -2.66 -12.96
CA GLY A 106 -0.69 -3.69 -13.96
C GLY A 106 -1.96 -4.06 -14.74
N GLU A 107 -1.86 -5.12 -15.52
CA GLU A 107 -3.03 -5.69 -16.21
C GLU A 107 -3.87 -6.49 -15.19
N ILE A 108 -5.19 -6.35 -15.27
CA ILE A 108 -6.14 -7.14 -14.46
C ILE A 108 -6.78 -8.14 -15.40
N GLU A 109 -6.56 -9.43 -15.13
CA GLU A 109 -6.92 -10.54 -16.00
C GLU A 109 -8.44 -10.75 -16.08
N GLU A 110 -8.88 -11.40 -17.16
CA GLU A 110 -10.29 -11.55 -17.50
C GLU A 110 -11.07 -12.36 -16.46
N ASP A 111 -10.44 -13.35 -15.82
CA ASP A 111 -11.02 -14.14 -14.74
C ASP A 111 -11.35 -13.28 -13.51
N ILE A 112 -10.44 -12.38 -13.11
CA ILE A 112 -10.68 -11.43 -12.02
C ILE A 112 -11.78 -10.43 -12.44
N CYS A 113 -11.71 -9.89 -13.66
CA CYS A 113 -12.71 -8.96 -14.18
C CYS A 113 -14.13 -9.55 -14.18
N LYS A 114 -14.29 -10.84 -14.51
CA LYS A 114 -15.58 -11.53 -14.52
C LYS A 114 -16.25 -11.60 -13.15
N GLU A 115 -15.48 -11.78 -12.09
CA GLU A 115 -15.99 -11.75 -10.71
C GLU A 115 -16.61 -10.39 -10.33
N TYR A 116 -16.22 -9.32 -11.04
CA TYR A 116 -16.76 -7.97 -10.90
C TYR A 116 -17.79 -7.61 -11.98
N GLY A 117 -18.25 -8.59 -12.77
CA GLY A 117 -19.25 -8.39 -13.82
C GLY A 117 -18.73 -7.67 -15.07
N LEU A 118 -17.40 -7.60 -15.26
CA LEU A 118 -16.78 -6.99 -16.42
C LEU A 118 -16.54 -8.06 -17.51
N SER A 119 -16.80 -7.69 -18.77
CA SER A 119 -16.65 -8.60 -19.92
C SER A 119 -15.25 -8.66 -20.50
N GLU A 120 -14.39 -7.69 -20.17
CA GLU A 120 -13.05 -7.56 -20.74
C GLU A 120 -12.01 -7.35 -19.65
N LYS A 121 -10.78 -7.79 -19.92
CA LYS A 121 -9.62 -7.50 -19.09
C LYS A 121 -9.30 -6.00 -19.06
N ILE A 122 -8.75 -5.52 -17.97
CA ILE A 122 -8.28 -4.14 -17.86
C ILE A 122 -6.78 -4.13 -18.18
N LYS A 123 -6.40 -3.58 -19.34
CA LYS A 123 -5.00 -3.57 -19.82
C LYS A 123 -4.02 -2.89 -18.87
N ARG A 124 -4.50 -1.92 -18.09
CA ARG A 124 -3.73 -1.20 -17.07
C ARG A 124 -4.71 -0.60 -16.06
N GLY A 125 -4.69 -1.10 -14.82
CA GLY A 125 -5.53 -0.59 -13.75
C GLY A 125 -4.76 -0.42 -12.45
N TYR A 126 -5.24 0.45 -11.57
CA TYR A 126 -4.81 0.53 -10.19
C TYR A 126 -5.75 -0.31 -9.34
N SER A 127 -5.21 -1.27 -8.59
CA SER A 127 -5.98 -2.17 -7.74
C SER A 127 -5.52 -2.08 -6.28
N ILE A 128 -6.32 -2.63 -5.38
CA ILE A 128 -6.01 -2.69 -3.95
C ILE A 128 -5.58 -4.10 -3.58
N CYS A 129 -4.47 -4.23 -2.88
CA CYS A 129 -3.91 -5.49 -2.40
C CYS A 129 -3.63 -5.42 -0.88
N ALA A 130 -3.37 -6.57 -0.26
CA ALA A 130 -3.05 -6.64 1.16
C ALA A 130 -1.88 -7.58 1.45
N ALA A 131 -1.10 -7.25 2.48
CA ALA A 131 -0.03 -8.09 3.02
C ALA A 131 -0.09 -8.09 4.54
N LEU A 132 0.43 -9.14 5.15
CA LEU A 132 0.58 -9.27 6.60
C LEU A 132 2.07 -9.39 6.93
N LEU A 133 2.57 -8.49 7.77
CA LEU A 133 3.95 -8.50 8.26
C LEU A 133 4.00 -9.03 9.70
N ASP A 134 5.12 -9.61 10.10
CA ASP A 134 5.32 -10.13 11.45
C ASP A 134 5.31 -8.99 12.50
N LEU A 135 4.74 -9.25 13.69
CA LEU A 135 4.56 -8.24 14.73
C LEU A 135 5.88 -7.79 15.37
N GLU A 136 6.83 -8.72 15.50
CA GLU A 136 8.10 -8.49 16.18
C GLU A 136 9.21 -8.18 15.18
N ASN A 137 9.12 -8.70 13.96
CA ASN A 137 10.07 -8.43 12.89
C ASN A 137 9.36 -8.03 11.58
N PRO A 138 9.02 -6.74 11.39
CA PRO A 138 8.23 -6.29 10.23
C PRO A 138 8.94 -6.47 8.88
N GLU A 139 10.24 -6.79 8.85
CA GLU A 139 10.98 -7.17 7.64
C GLU A 139 10.52 -8.53 7.09
N LYS A 140 9.86 -9.34 7.93
CA LYS A 140 9.30 -10.63 7.55
C LYS A 140 7.85 -10.46 7.08
N VAL A 141 7.65 -10.57 5.76
CA VAL A 141 6.33 -10.71 5.14
C VAL A 141 5.80 -12.13 5.42
N LEU A 142 4.70 -12.25 6.15
CA LEU A 142 4.07 -13.54 6.46
C LEU A 142 3.26 -14.07 5.27
N CYS A 143 2.52 -13.19 4.61
CA CYS A 143 1.76 -13.49 3.40
C CYS A 143 1.33 -12.20 2.69
N ARG A 144 1.03 -12.30 1.38
CA ARG A 144 0.43 -11.22 0.59
C ARG A 144 -0.57 -11.78 -0.42
N THR A 145 -1.53 -10.99 -0.84
CA THR A 145 -2.57 -11.42 -1.78
C THR A 145 -2.01 -11.76 -3.17
N ARG A 146 -2.47 -12.88 -3.76
CA ARG A 146 -2.15 -13.27 -5.15
C ARG A 146 -3.00 -12.58 -6.21
N HIS A 147 -4.18 -12.14 -5.81
CA HIS A 147 -5.11 -11.35 -6.62
C HIS A 147 -5.49 -10.10 -5.82
N PRO A 148 -5.83 -8.97 -6.47
CA PRO A 148 -6.32 -7.81 -5.76
C PRO A 148 -7.53 -8.14 -4.87
N ILE A 149 -7.62 -7.50 -3.72
CA ILE A 149 -8.81 -7.55 -2.87
C ILE A 149 -9.93 -6.63 -3.40
N TYR A 150 -9.58 -5.66 -4.24
CA TYR A 150 -10.52 -4.79 -4.94
C TYR A 150 -9.94 -4.27 -6.25
N ILE A 151 -10.74 -4.25 -7.31
CA ILE A 151 -10.40 -3.69 -8.63
C ILE A 151 -11.42 -2.61 -9.01
N PRO A 152 -11.08 -1.67 -9.92
CA PRO A 152 -12.05 -0.70 -10.42
C PRO A 152 -13.13 -1.42 -11.25
N SER A 153 -14.39 -1.15 -10.97
CA SER A 153 -15.52 -1.80 -11.66
C SER A 153 -16.73 -0.89 -11.85
N ALA A 154 -16.97 0.05 -10.95
CA ALA A 154 -18.05 1.02 -11.09
C ALA A 154 -17.72 2.11 -12.12
N PRO A 155 -18.72 2.80 -12.70
CA PRO A 155 -18.46 3.86 -13.69
C PRO A 155 -17.47 4.93 -13.19
N TYR A 156 -17.64 5.41 -11.95
CA TYR A 156 -16.75 6.40 -11.30
C TYR A 156 -15.33 5.88 -10.95
N GLU A 157 -15.05 4.59 -11.16
CA GLU A 157 -13.74 3.96 -10.95
C GLU A 157 -13.09 3.54 -12.29
N LEU A 158 -13.92 3.10 -13.23
CA LEU A 158 -13.52 2.46 -14.49
C LEU A 158 -13.36 3.50 -15.61
N PHE A 159 -14.28 3.59 -16.58
CA PHE A 159 -14.10 4.48 -17.73
C PHE A 159 -14.85 5.81 -17.62
N GLY A 160 -15.62 6.00 -16.54
CA GLY A 160 -16.58 7.07 -16.42
C GLY A 160 -17.78 6.94 -17.35
N ASP A 161 -18.74 7.82 -17.16
CA ASP A 161 -19.86 8.07 -18.06
C ASP A 161 -20.28 9.55 -17.95
N GLU A 162 -21.39 9.94 -18.56
CA GLU A 162 -21.88 11.33 -18.49
C GLU A 162 -22.22 11.78 -17.06
N GLN A 163 -22.66 10.85 -16.19
CA GLN A 163 -23.01 11.14 -14.81
C GLN A 163 -21.79 11.13 -13.88
N PHE A 164 -20.83 10.25 -14.17
CA PHE A 164 -19.64 9.98 -13.38
C PHE A 164 -18.38 10.11 -14.24
N PRO A 165 -18.04 11.32 -14.73
CA PRO A 165 -16.82 11.50 -15.51
C PRO A 165 -15.59 11.24 -14.63
N VAL A 166 -14.56 10.58 -15.17
CA VAL A 166 -13.29 10.33 -14.46
C VAL A 166 -12.14 11.10 -15.11
N ASP A 167 -11.12 11.44 -14.33
CA ASP A 167 -9.92 12.14 -14.85
C ASP A 167 -8.87 11.12 -15.31
N VAL A 168 -8.77 9.98 -14.60
CA VAL A 168 -7.94 8.84 -15.00
C VAL A 168 -8.76 7.56 -14.92
N PRO A 169 -8.91 6.79 -16.02
CA PRO A 169 -9.73 5.59 -16.01
C PRO A 169 -9.03 4.41 -15.33
N ALA A 170 -9.83 3.46 -14.84
CA ALA A 170 -9.43 2.22 -14.18
C ALA A 170 -8.53 2.46 -12.95
N VAL A 171 -9.00 3.32 -12.04
CA VAL A 171 -8.27 3.67 -10.82
C VAL A 171 -9.12 3.47 -9.59
N VAL A 172 -8.63 2.63 -8.68
CA VAL A 172 -8.95 2.65 -7.25
C VAL A 172 -7.65 2.76 -6.46
N PHE A 173 -7.54 3.75 -5.58
CA PHE A 173 -6.30 4.07 -4.88
C PHE A 173 -6.56 4.24 -3.38
N PRO A 174 -6.11 3.32 -2.50
CA PRO A 174 -6.36 3.44 -1.06
C PRO A 174 -5.58 4.62 -0.49
N VAL A 175 -6.24 5.44 0.34
CA VAL A 175 -5.64 6.66 0.91
C VAL A 175 -5.81 6.78 2.43
N GLY A 176 -6.70 5.99 3.03
CA GLY A 176 -6.87 5.99 4.48
C GLY A 176 -7.66 4.79 4.95
N ALA A 177 -7.27 4.22 6.09
CA ALA A 177 -7.95 3.09 6.69
C ALA A 177 -8.13 3.29 8.19
N ILE A 178 -9.28 2.88 8.71
CA ILE A 178 -9.56 2.82 10.14
C ILE A 178 -10.24 1.50 10.47
N VAL A 179 -10.10 1.05 11.72
CA VAL A 179 -10.84 -0.09 12.24
C VAL A 179 -11.91 0.40 13.20
N ARG A 180 -13.15 -0.03 13.00
CA ARG A 180 -14.26 0.30 13.91
C ARG A 180 -15.26 -0.85 13.98
N LYS A 181 -15.55 -1.33 15.19
CA LYS A 181 -16.47 -2.45 15.43
C LYS A 181 -16.13 -3.65 14.54
N ASP A 182 -14.88 -4.08 14.58
CA ASP A 182 -14.33 -5.23 13.83
C ASP A 182 -14.39 -5.12 12.31
N LYS A 183 -14.68 -3.92 11.79
CA LYS A 183 -14.65 -3.62 10.36
C LYS A 183 -13.43 -2.80 10.01
N LEU A 184 -12.72 -3.25 8.98
CA LEU A 184 -11.85 -2.39 8.20
C LEU A 184 -12.74 -1.45 7.38
N ILE A 185 -12.54 -0.14 7.55
CA ILE A 185 -13.16 0.90 6.74
C ILE A 185 -12.04 1.56 5.94
N LEU A 186 -12.11 1.47 4.62
CA LEU A 186 -11.08 1.89 3.69
C LEU A 186 -11.61 2.99 2.78
N TYR A 187 -11.02 4.18 2.87
CA TYR A 187 -11.24 5.27 1.94
C TYR A 187 -10.28 5.13 0.76
N ALA A 188 -10.83 5.13 -0.46
CA ALA A 188 -10.05 5.05 -1.68
C ALA A 188 -10.44 6.16 -2.66
N GLY A 189 -9.45 6.74 -3.33
CA GLY A 189 -9.66 7.55 -4.52
C GLY A 189 -10.18 6.69 -5.66
N ALA A 190 -11.09 7.23 -6.47
CA ALA A 190 -11.66 6.58 -7.64
C ALA A 190 -11.62 7.52 -8.84
N GLY A 191 -11.08 7.02 -9.96
CA GLY A 191 -11.02 7.77 -11.22
C GLY A 191 -10.22 9.08 -11.16
N ASP A 192 -9.29 9.21 -10.19
CA ASP A 192 -8.59 10.45 -9.80
C ASP A 192 -9.52 11.65 -9.52
N LYS A 193 -10.78 11.38 -9.15
CA LYS A 193 -11.82 12.43 -9.01
C LYS A 193 -12.72 12.29 -7.79
N TYR A 194 -13.00 11.06 -7.38
CA TYR A 194 -13.96 10.75 -6.32
C TYR A 194 -13.29 10.07 -5.13
N ILE A 195 -13.98 10.05 -3.99
CA ILE A 195 -13.65 9.19 -2.84
C ILE A 195 -14.77 8.17 -2.67
N ILE A 196 -14.40 6.90 -2.61
CA ILE A 196 -15.28 5.77 -2.30
C ILE A 196 -14.97 5.22 -0.92
N LEU A 197 -15.95 4.52 -0.34
CA LEU A 197 -15.81 3.86 0.95
C LEU A 197 -16.00 2.35 0.75
N LEU A 198 -14.97 1.58 1.07
CA LEU A 198 -14.99 0.13 1.08
C LEU A 198 -14.97 -0.35 2.53
N SER A 199 -15.59 -1.51 2.80
CA SER A 199 -15.47 -2.12 4.11
C SER A 199 -15.56 -3.64 4.06
N CYS A 200 -14.84 -4.28 4.96
CA CYS A 200 -14.94 -5.72 5.21
C CYS A 200 -14.77 -5.97 6.72
N ASN A 201 -15.12 -7.18 7.16
CA ASN A 201 -14.73 -7.62 8.49
C ASN A 201 -13.21 -7.85 8.51
N LEU A 202 -12.53 -7.29 9.52
CA LEU A 202 -11.06 -7.31 9.61
C LEU A 202 -10.54 -8.74 9.76
N ASP A 203 -11.13 -9.51 10.69
CA ASP A 203 -10.70 -10.88 10.98
C ASP A 203 -10.86 -11.78 9.76
N ASN A 204 -11.93 -11.62 8.98
CA ASN A 204 -12.13 -12.37 7.74
C ASN A 204 -11.03 -12.08 6.71
N LEU A 205 -10.58 -10.83 6.58
CA LEU A 205 -9.48 -10.47 5.67
C LEU A 205 -8.15 -11.06 6.16
N VAL A 206 -7.87 -10.96 7.46
CA VAL A 206 -6.65 -11.52 8.06
C VAL A 206 -6.66 -13.04 7.96
N ASP A 207 -7.79 -13.70 8.22
CA ASP A 207 -7.95 -15.14 8.07
C ASP A 207 -7.77 -15.58 6.62
N TYR A 208 -8.30 -14.82 5.65
CA TYR A 208 -8.08 -15.09 4.24
C TYR A 208 -6.60 -15.05 3.89
N LEU A 209 -5.88 -14.01 4.32
CA LEU A 209 -4.44 -13.88 4.16
C LEU A 209 -3.70 -15.06 4.81
N CYS A 210 -4.04 -15.41 6.05
CA CYS A 210 -3.39 -16.49 6.78
C CYS A 210 -3.70 -17.87 6.20
N LYS A 211 -4.85 -18.11 5.57
CA LYS A 211 -5.24 -19.45 5.08
C LYS A 211 -4.86 -19.68 3.62
N PHE A 212 -4.99 -18.66 2.77
CA PHE A 212 -4.92 -18.83 1.31
C PHE A 212 -3.74 -18.11 0.66
N CYS A 213 -3.05 -17.24 1.40
CA CYS A 213 -1.93 -16.46 0.86
C CYS A 213 -0.56 -16.88 1.42
N GLN A 214 -0.49 -17.98 2.20
CA GLN A 214 0.77 -18.53 2.68
C GLN A 214 1.64 -18.97 1.49
N GLY A 215 2.94 -18.62 1.52
CA GLY A 215 3.89 -18.93 0.46
C GLY A 215 3.86 -17.97 -0.74
N THR A 216 3.03 -16.93 -0.72
CA THR A 216 3.16 -15.78 -1.63
C THR A 216 4.13 -14.78 -0.99
N VAL A 217 5.37 -15.21 -0.79
CA VAL A 217 6.47 -14.35 -0.32
C VAL A 217 7.51 -14.37 -1.43
N LEU A 218 7.23 -13.61 -2.49
CA LEU A 218 8.20 -13.28 -3.54
C LEU A 218 8.51 -11.79 -3.41
#